data_AF-A0A534M0Y3-F1
#
_entry.id   AF-A0A534M0Y3-F1
#
_cell.length_a   1.000
_cell.length_b   1.000
_cell.length_c   1.000
_cell.angle_alpha   90.00
_cell.angle_beta   90.00
_cell.angle_gamma   90.00
#
_symmetry.space_group_name_H-M   'P 1'
#
loop_
_entity.id
_entity.type
_entity.pdbx_description
1 polymer ?
#
loop_
_entity_poly.entity_id
_entity_poly.type
_entity_poly.pdbx_seq_one_letter_code
_entity_poly.pdbx_strand_id
1 'polypeptide(L)'
;MNRVHPSSLQKRSGTSGWTSLAFSPSSSPRGSGTRFRTVRASRRVRSCAHGGPKSRYTIPTSQECGRRPTLGRTNRAWGIVLVVVLVSAGAWFSVAPTRADSNGFQFSAAGDFGAWDGFRATLGILNTSGSDFALAIGDLSYGGFTGYAPNTTEGGWCAKFHKYFSNVIILAGNHDTGAFPPGEGSINNFTKYCPFPTSLRTPVFGQYGKQYYFDFPRTNPLARFIFLSPDLVYVVDDGEHYTYNVNSTRYLWTQSAIDQAHAAGIPWVIVAFHKSCIAAGEHACETGTDILNLLLREKVDLILNAHTHNYERSNQLAVTDSCAGIQLHSYNAGCIVHDGADGKYQRGAGPVLVIQGTGGRALDVFNKADPYSGYFAAHMATDTEGAGIGVVTYKVYPDRIVEE
;
A
#
# COMPACT_ATOMS: atom_id res chain seq x y z
N MET A 1 39.32 19.22 -37.57
CA MET A 1 40.64 19.07 -38.20
C MET A 1 41.66 19.85 -37.38
N ASN A 2 42.48 19.17 -36.59
CA ASN A 2 43.91 19.45 -36.42
C ASN A 2 44.51 18.31 -35.59
N ARG A 3 45.39 17.55 -36.23
CA ARG A 3 46.11 16.40 -35.71
C ARG A 3 47.38 16.89 -35.02
N VAL A 4 47.74 16.28 -33.89
CA VAL A 4 49.13 15.96 -33.57
C VAL A 4 49.17 14.50 -33.09
N HIS A 5 50.11 13.75 -33.65
CA HIS A 5 50.33 12.30 -33.56
C HIS A 5 51.44 11.98 -32.52
N PRO A 6 51.83 10.71 -32.27
CA PRO A 6 52.01 10.18 -30.92
C PRO A 6 53.43 9.63 -30.62
N SER A 7 53.66 9.20 -29.38
CA SER A 7 54.77 8.30 -29.00
C SER A 7 54.24 7.37 -27.90
N SER A 8 53.85 6.13 -28.23
CA SER A 8 54.67 4.91 -28.30
C SER A 8 54.95 4.23 -26.94
N LEU A 9 54.23 3.13 -26.72
CA LEU A 9 54.72 1.80 -26.29
C LEU A 9 55.56 1.70 -25.00
N GLN A 10 55.03 0.97 -24.00
CA GLN A 10 55.59 -0.35 -23.66
C GLN A 10 54.63 -1.20 -22.80
N LYS A 11 54.33 -2.39 -23.32
CA LYS A 11 53.80 -3.54 -22.59
C LYS A 11 54.89 -4.09 -21.65
N ARG A 12 54.52 -4.48 -20.43
CA ARG A 12 55.14 -5.64 -19.75
C ARG A 12 54.09 -6.46 -19.00
N SER A 13 53.98 -7.69 -19.45
CA SER A 13 53.42 -8.86 -18.76
C SER A 13 54.29 -9.25 -17.57
N GLY A 14 53.68 -9.75 -16.50
CA GLY A 14 54.37 -10.36 -15.37
C GLY A 14 53.40 -11.10 -14.45
N THR A 15 53.46 -12.42 -14.52
CA THR A 15 52.68 -13.42 -13.79
C THR A 15 53.15 -13.63 -12.34
N SER A 16 52.25 -14.26 -11.56
CA SER A 16 52.50 -15.16 -10.41
C SER A 16 52.77 -14.55 -9.02
N GLY A 17 52.08 -15.11 -8.01
CA GLY A 17 52.34 -14.88 -6.59
C GLY A 17 51.21 -15.33 -5.68
N TRP A 18 51.05 -16.64 -5.51
CA TRP A 18 50.29 -17.23 -4.41
C TRP A 18 51.00 -16.97 -3.08
N THR A 19 50.28 -16.57 -2.03
CA THR A 19 50.66 -16.90 -0.64
C THR A 19 49.43 -17.05 0.24
N SER A 20 49.25 -18.28 0.69
CA SER A 20 48.41 -18.72 1.81
C SER A 20 49.09 -18.33 3.13
N LEU A 21 48.31 -17.90 4.12
CA LEU A 21 48.71 -17.93 5.52
C LEU A 21 47.55 -18.46 6.37
N ALA A 22 47.73 -19.69 6.84
CA ALA A 22 46.98 -20.31 7.92
C ALA A 22 47.90 -20.39 9.15
N PHE A 23 47.37 -20.10 10.34
CA PHE A 23 47.81 -20.69 11.60
C PHE A 23 46.65 -20.68 12.61
N SER A 24 46.39 -21.88 13.17
CA SER A 24 45.48 -22.24 14.28
C SER A 24 46.31 -22.37 15.59
N PRO A 25 45.85 -23.05 16.68
CA PRO A 25 44.65 -22.90 17.53
C PRO A 25 44.98 -22.93 19.05
N SER A 26 44.00 -22.66 19.93
CA SER A 26 43.85 -23.23 21.30
C SER A 26 42.62 -22.60 21.99
N SER A 27 41.83 -23.18 22.87
CA SER A 27 41.63 -24.52 23.45
C SER A 27 40.43 -24.37 24.40
N SER A 28 39.44 -25.28 24.37
CA SER A 28 38.42 -25.41 25.41
C SER A 28 38.97 -26.11 26.67
N PRO A 29 38.27 -26.04 27.82
CA PRO A 29 37.67 -27.29 28.32
C PRO A 29 36.31 -27.17 29.06
N ARG A 30 35.43 -28.13 28.73
CA ARG A 30 34.54 -29.01 29.53
C ARG A 30 33.90 -28.58 30.86
N GLY A 31 32.62 -28.99 31.02
CA GLY A 31 31.99 -29.45 32.28
C GLY A 31 30.46 -29.27 32.28
N SER A 32 29.63 -30.20 31.78
CA SER A 32 29.00 -31.35 32.47
C SER A 32 28.14 -31.03 33.71
N GLY A 33 26.84 -31.38 33.69
CA GLY A 33 26.06 -31.54 34.93
C GLY A 33 24.53 -31.47 34.83
N THR A 34 23.88 -32.41 34.15
CA THR A 34 22.42 -32.60 34.21
C THR A 34 22.03 -33.44 35.44
N ARG A 35 21.18 -32.93 36.32
CA ARG A 35 20.44 -33.72 37.34
C ARG A 35 18.93 -33.57 37.10
N PHE A 36 18.27 -34.65 36.71
CA PHE A 36 16.80 -34.74 36.73
C PHE A 36 16.33 -35.27 38.09
N ARG A 37 15.47 -34.51 38.76
CA ARG A 37 14.66 -34.95 39.89
C ARG A 37 13.45 -35.73 39.38
N THR A 38 13.26 -36.92 39.93
CA THR A 38 12.03 -37.72 39.83
C THR A 38 10.90 -37.07 40.64
N VAL A 39 9.74 -36.89 40.02
CA VAL A 39 8.46 -36.66 40.71
C VAL A 39 7.45 -37.66 40.16
N ARG A 40 6.82 -38.39 41.07
CA ARG A 40 5.78 -39.39 40.82
C ARG A 40 4.43 -38.69 41.02
N ALA A 41 3.55 -38.69 40.02
CA ALA A 41 2.12 -38.48 40.25
C ALA A 41 1.27 -39.08 39.12
N SER A 42 0.23 -39.75 39.55
CA SER A 42 -0.79 -40.52 38.83
C SER A 42 -1.65 -39.72 37.86
N ARG A 43 -2.05 -40.33 36.73
CA ARG A 43 -3.44 -40.75 36.41
C ARG A 43 -3.55 -41.21 34.95
N ARG A 44 -4.56 -42.05 34.73
CA ARG A 44 -4.81 -42.90 33.55
C ARG A 44 -4.80 -42.15 32.22
N VAL A 45 -4.08 -42.72 31.24
CA VAL A 45 -4.14 -42.38 29.82
C VAL A 45 -5.33 -43.11 29.19
N ARG A 46 -6.24 -42.39 28.52
CA ARG A 46 -6.99 -42.94 27.39
C ARG A 46 -6.34 -42.44 26.11
N SER A 47 -5.97 -43.39 25.27
CA SER A 47 -5.30 -43.18 23.99
C SER A 47 -6.34 -42.78 22.94
N CYS A 48 -6.06 -41.74 22.17
CA CYS A 48 -6.56 -41.57 20.82
C CYS A 48 -5.35 -41.22 19.94
N ALA A 49 -4.98 -42.15 19.07
CA ALA A 49 -3.98 -41.93 18.04
C ALA A 49 -4.63 -41.21 16.84
N HIS A 50 -4.00 -40.14 16.37
CA HIS A 50 -3.67 -39.88 14.96
C HIS A 50 -2.73 -38.66 14.89
N GLY A 51 -1.78 -38.71 13.95
CA GLY A 51 -0.48 -38.04 14.01
C GLY A 51 -0.40 -36.61 13.45
N GLY A 52 0.73 -35.94 13.74
CA GLY A 52 1.09 -34.61 13.24
C GLY A 52 1.86 -33.78 14.29
N PRO A 53 2.94 -33.05 13.94
CA PRO A 53 3.94 -32.59 14.90
C PRO A 53 3.49 -31.41 15.78
N LYS A 54 4.11 -31.37 16.96
CA LYS A 54 3.82 -30.50 18.12
C LYS A 54 4.15 -29.03 17.85
N SER A 55 3.17 -28.15 18.02
CA SER A 55 3.40 -26.81 18.55
C SER A 55 2.55 -26.63 19.82
N ARG A 56 3.20 -26.23 20.91
CA ARG A 56 2.57 -25.96 22.21
C ARG A 56 1.92 -24.58 22.14
N TYR A 57 0.60 -24.53 22.22
CA TYR A 57 -0.10 -23.35 22.72
C TYR A 57 -1.05 -23.77 23.83
N THR A 58 -0.86 -23.18 25.00
CA THR A 58 -1.79 -23.25 26.14
C THR A 58 -2.85 -22.18 25.89
N ILE A 59 -4.08 -22.58 25.56
CA ILE A 59 -5.22 -21.66 25.47
C ILE A 59 -5.91 -21.59 26.84
N PRO A 60 -6.27 -20.41 27.36
CA PRO A 60 -7.04 -20.27 28.59
C PRO A 60 -8.43 -20.86 28.43
N THR A 61 -8.88 -21.57 29.46
CA THR A 61 -10.21 -22.15 29.57
C THR A 61 -11.30 -21.08 29.62
N SER A 62 -12.16 -21.02 28.60
CA SER A 62 -13.56 -20.65 28.77
C SER A 62 -14.36 -20.99 27.51
N GLN A 63 -15.16 -22.05 27.57
CA GLN A 63 -16.58 -22.06 27.17
C GLN A 63 -17.10 -23.49 27.18
N GLU A 64 -18.25 -23.64 27.84
CA GLU A 64 -18.94 -24.88 28.14
C GLU A 64 -19.40 -25.59 26.87
N CYS A 65 -19.18 -26.91 26.80
CA CYS A 65 -19.75 -27.77 25.77
C CYS A 65 -21.27 -27.86 25.92
N GLY A 66 -22.00 -27.06 25.13
CA GLY A 66 -23.44 -27.20 24.93
C GLY A 66 -23.78 -28.51 24.22
N ARG A 67 -24.64 -29.31 24.86
CA ARG A 67 -25.21 -30.56 24.35
C ARG A 67 -26.03 -30.32 23.07
N ARG A 68 -25.83 -31.16 22.04
CA ARG A 68 -26.78 -31.31 20.91
C ARG A 68 -27.94 -32.23 21.34
N PRO A 69 -29.21 -31.87 21.16
CA PRO A 69 -30.31 -32.83 21.29
C PRO A 69 -30.47 -33.64 20.00
N THR A 70 -30.59 -34.95 20.17
CA THR A 70 -30.96 -35.93 19.15
C THR A 70 -32.45 -35.82 18.81
N LEU A 71 -32.80 -35.69 17.52
CA LEU A 71 -34.18 -35.79 17.05
C LEU A 71 -34.66 -37.25 17.12
N GLY A 72 -35.53 -37.53 18.08
CA GLY A 72 -36.33 -38.75 18.15
C GLY A 72 -37.58 -38.63 17.29
N ARG A 73 -37.87 -39.70 16.55
CA ARG A 73 -38.96 -39.85 15.59
C ARG A 73 -40.21 -40.41 16.30
N THR A 74 -41.31 -39.68 16.37
CA THR A 74 -42.66 -40.23 16.64
C THR A 74 -43.76 -39.48 15.89
N ASN A 75 -44.82 -40.21 15.57
CA ASN A 75 -45.85 -39.92 14.57
C ASN A 75 -46.99 -39.01 15.05
N ARG A 76 -47.54 -38.26 14.08
CA ARG A 76 -48.95 -37.85 13.85
C ARG A 76 -49.74 -37.15 14.97
N ALA A 77 -50.09 -35.88 14.70
CA ALA A 77 -51.44 -35.36 14.93
C ALA A 77 -51.71 -34.18 13.97
N TRP A 78 -52.84 -34.24 13.27
CA TRP A 78 -53.32 -33.17 12.39
C TRP A 78 -53.83 -32.01 13.24
N GLY A 79 -53.20 -30.85 13.11
CA GLY A 79 -53.66 -29.59 13.68
C GLY A 79 -53.59 -28.50 12.62
N ILE A 80 -54.74 -28.07 12.12
CA ILE A 80 -54.86 -26.92 11.24
C ILE A 80 -54.53 -25.68 12.09
N VAL A 81 -53.35 -25.09 11.87
CA VAL A 81 -53.00 -23.79 12.42
C VAL A 81 -53.29 -22.75 11.33
N LEU A 82 -54.36 -21.98 11.54
CA LEU A 82 -54.64 -20.75 10.80
C LEU A 82 -53.52 -19.74 11.08
N VAL A 83 -52.62 -19.55 10.11
CA VAL A 83 -51.65 -18.45 10.14
C VAL A 83 -52.36 -17.18 9.67
N VAL A 84 -52.73 -16.34 10.62
CA VAL A 84 -53.13 -14.95 10.34
C VAL A 84 -51.85 -14.18 9.99
N VAL A 85 -51.64 -13.93 8.70
CA VAL A 85 -50.58 -13.03 8.22
C VAL A 85 -51.04 -11.59 8.49
N LEU A 86 -50.60 -11.03 9.61
CA LEU A 86 -50.64 -9.59 9.82
C LEU A 86 -49.62 -8.94 8.89
N VAL A 87 -50.08 -8.41 7.76
CA VAL A 87 -49.29 -7.52 6.91
C VAL A 87 -49.13 -6.21 7.66
N SER A 88 -48.12 -6.13 8.53
CA SER A 88 -47.63 -4.85 9.01
C SER A 88 -46.99 -4.12 7.84
N ALA A 89 -47.69 -3.12 7.30
CA ALA A 89 -47.12 -2.15 6.38
C ALA A 89 -45.99 -1.40 7.10
N GLY A 90 -44.78 -1.96 7.04
CA GLY A 90 -43.58 -1.28 7.49
C GLY A 90 -43.44 -0.02 6.66
N ALA A 91 -43.58 1.15 7.29
CA ALA A 91 -43.18 2.40 6.69
C ALA A 91 -41.69 2.29 6.37
N TRP A 92 -41.37 2.16 5.10
CA TRP A 92 -40.02 2.30 4.60
C TRP A 92 -39.66 3.77 4.79
N PHE A 93 -39.03 4.09 5.92
CA PHE A 93 -38.34 5.36 6.06
C PHE A 93 -37.18 5.32 5.05
N SER A 94 -37.44 5.85 3.86
CA SER A 94 -36.36 6.29 2.98
C SER A 94 -35.63 7.37 3.76
N VAL A 95 -34.54 7.00 4.43
CA VAL A 95 -33.58 7.98 4.91
C VAL A 95 -33.01 8.59 3.64
N ALA A 96 -33.59 9.71 3.20
CA ALA A 96 -32.98 10.52 2.17
C ALA A 96 -31.54 10.78 2.62
N PRO A 97 -30.52 10.59 1.77
CA PRO A 97 -29.16 10.91 2.15
C PRO A 97 -29.15 12.36 2.62
N THR A 98 -28.78 12.55 3.89
CA THR A 98 -28.54 13.88 4.44
C THR A 98 -27.53 14.54 3.52
N ARG A 99 -27.98 15.62 2.87
CA ARG A 99 -27.24 16.40 1.89
C ARG A 99 -25.80 16.57 2.41
N ALA A 100 -24.84 15.93 1.74
CA ALA A 100 -23.43 16.17 2.01
C ALA A 100 -23.18 17.68 1.83
N ASP A 101 -22.37 18.26 2.71
CA ASP A 101 -21.96 19.66 2.58
C ASP A 101 -21.42 19.86 1.15
N SER A 102 -22.01 20.80 0.40
CA SER A 102 -21.78 20.96 -1.04
C SER A 102 -20.37 21.43 -1.42
N ASN A 103 -19.47 21.58 -0.45
CA ASN A 103 -18.22 22.31 -0.61
C ASN A 103 -17.05 21.41 -1.03
N GLY A 104 -17.23 20.09 -1.04
CA GLY A 104 -16.15 19.15 -1.36
C GLY A 104 -14.95 19.29 -0.41
N PHE A 105 -13.85 18.65 -0.76
CA PHE A 105 -12.54 18.87 -0.15
C PHE A 105 -11.45 18.70 -1.18
N GLN A 106 -10.23 19.08 -0.83
CA GLN A 106 -9.08 19.01 -1.71
C GLN A 106 -7.93 18.28 -1.02
N PHE A 107 -7.24 17.41 -1.75
CA PHE A 107 -5.99 16.84 -1.28
C PHE A 107 -4.94 16.82 -2.39
N SER A 108 -3.67 16.89 -2.01
CA SER A 108 -2.56 16.68 -2.94
C SER A 108 -1.87 15.36 -2.65
N ALA A 109 -1.27 14.73 -3.65
CA ALA A 109 -0.50 13.50 -3.46
C ALA A 109 0.77 13.50 -4.30
N ALA A 110 1.80 12.83 -3.78
CA ALA A 110 2.99 12.40 -4.50
C ALA A 110 3.69 11.31 -3.67
N GLY A 111 4.61 10.56 -4.27
CA GLY A 111 5.65 9.83 -3.53
C GLY A 111 7.03 10.37 -3.86
N ASP A 112 8.07 9.73 -3.32
CA ASP A 112 9.45 9.94 -3.78
C ASP A 112 9.96 11.37 -3.53
N PHE A 113 9.56 11.96 -2.39
CA PHE A 113 9.91 13.34 -2.03
C PHE A 113 11.41 13.54 -1.83
N GLY A 114 12.03 12.62 -1.09
CA GLY A 114 13.39 12.76 -0.60
C GLY A 114 13.61 13.97 0.29
N ALA A 115 14.88 14.36 0.43
CA ALA A 115 15.31 15.46 1.31
C ALA A 115 15.98 16.64 0.55
N TRP A 116 15.97 16.56 -0.78
CA TRP A 116 16.72 17.36 -1.75
C TRP A 116 16.18 18.78 -1.98
N ASP A 117 16.75 19.46 -2.98
CA ASP A 117 16.15 20.66 -3.57
C ASP A 117 14.77 20.36 -4.17
N GLY A 118 14.58 19.17 -4.73
CA GLY A 118 13.28 18.78 -5.27
C GLY A 118 12.18 18.73 -4.20
N PHE A 119 12.48 18.15 -3.04
CA PHE A 119 11.60 18.21 -1.88
C PHE A 119 11.21 19.66 -1.52
N ARG A 120 12.17 20.59 -1.52
CA ARG A 120 11.89 22.01 -1.23
C ARG A 120 10.99 22.65 -2.29
N ALA A 121 11.19 22.35 -3.56
CA ALA A 121 10.36 22.87 -4.65
C ALA A 121 8.91 22.36 -4.51
N THR A 122 8.73 21.05 -4.29
CA THR A 122 7.42 20.43 -4.10
C THR A 122 6.70 20.98 -2.86
N LEU A 123 7.40 21.21 -1.75
CA LEU A 123 6.80 21.88 -0.58
C LEU A 123 6.35 23.31 -0.89
N GLY A 124 7.06 24.02 -1.77
CA GLY A 124 6.66 25.35 -2.25
C GLY A 124 5.35 25.30 -3.03
N ILE A 125 5.20 24.34 -3.94
CA ILE A 125 3.95 24.09 -4.69
C ILE A 125 2.81 23.76 -3.72
N LEU A 126 3.06 22.83 -2.80
CA LEU A 126 2.07 22.35 -1.84
C LEU A 126 1.60 23.46 -0.88
N ASN A 127 2.49 24.36 -0.46
CA ASN A 127 2.12 25.52 0.37
C ASN A 127 1.13 26.47 -0.31
N THR A 128 1.02 26.42 -1.65
CA THR A 128 0.08 27.23 -2.43
C THR A 128 -1.07 26.43 -3.03
N SER A 129 -1.13 25.11 -2.82
CA SER A 129 -2.16 24.27 -3.47
C SER A 129 -3.57 24.58 -2.97
N GLY A 130 -3.71 24.94 -1.69
CA GLY A 130 -5.01 25.07 -1.03
C GLY A 130 -5.57 23.74 -0.49
N SER A 131 -4.78 22.66 -0.53
CA SER A 131 -5.20 21.34 -0.10
C SER A 131 -5.47 21.26 1.41
N ASP A 132 -6.50 20.52 1.79
CA ASP A 132 -6.83 20.22 3.19
C ASP A 132 -5.79 19.30 3.83
N PHE A 133 -5.23 18.39 3.03
CA PHE A 133 -4.13 17.51 3.42
C PHE A 133 -3.30 17.07 2.20
N ALA A 134 -2.14 16.49 2.48
CA ALA A 134 -1.23 15.94 1.49
C ALA A 134 -0.92 14.48 1.80
N LEU A 135 -0.90 13.64 0.79
CA LEU A 135 -0.48 12.25 0.89
C LEU A 135 0.97 12.13 0.42
N ALA A 136 1.86 11.67 1.30
CA ALA A 136 3.21 11.27 0.97
C ALA A 136 3.27 9.75 0.84
N ILE A 137 3.23 9.25 -0.40
CA ILE A 137 3.03 7.85 -0.76
C ILE A 137 4.39 7.16 -0.96
N GLY A 138 5.06 6.91 0.16
CA GLY A 138 6.32 6.16 0.21
C GLY A 138 7.54 6.90 -0.31
N ASP A 139 8.69 6.30 0.00
CA ASP A 139 10.03 6.80 -0.28
C ASP A 139 10.22 8.23 0.20
N LEU A 140 10.01 8.40 1.52
CA LEU A 140 9.78 9.70 2.12
C LEU A 140 11.05 10.57 2.07
N SER A 141 12.15 10.11 2.67
CA SER A 141 13.37 10.92 2.78
C SER A 141 14.56 10.44 1.95
N TYR A 142 14.56 9.17 1.51
CA TYR A 142 15.77 8.45 1.03
C TYR A 142 16.95 8.61 1.98
N GLY A 143 16.65 8.70 3.27
CA GLY A 143 17.62 8.51 4.31
C GLY A 143 18.48 9.67 4.69
N GLY A 144 18.59 10.68 3.82
CA GLY A 144 19.52 11.79 4.04
C GLY A 144 20.98 11.35 4.31
N PHE A 145 21.36 10.10 4.01
CA PHE A 145 22.72 9.55 4.16
C PHE A 145 23.24 8.89 2.88
N THR A 146 22.43 8.84 1.81
CA THR A 146 22.76 8.26 0.50
C THR A 146 23.73 9.11 -0.33
N GLY A 147 24.40 10.10 0.27
CA GLY A 147 25.39 10.96 -0.37
C GLY A 147 24.82 12.18 -1.09
N TYR A 148 23.50 12.31 -1.15
CA TYR A 148 22.89 13.41 -1.88
C TYR A 148 22.70 14.65 -0.97
N ALA A 149 22.46 14.53 0.36
CA ALA A 149 22.19 15.63 1.33
C ALA A 149 22.71 15.12 2.66
N PRO A 150 23.55 15.89 3.35
CA PRO A 150 23.91 15.56 4.70
C PRO A 150 22.72 15.80 5.65
N ASN A 151 22.46 14.82 6.52
CA ASN A 151 21.85 15.06 7.83
C ASN A 151 20.33 15.34 7.84
N THR A 152 19.54 14.56 7.11
CA THR A 152 18.07 14.57 7.29
C THR A 152 17.63 13.32 8.04
N THR A 153 17.37 13.47 9.34
CA THR A 153 16.66 12.45 10.14
C THR A 153 15.17 12.43 9.76
N GLU A 154 14.45 11.37 10.07
CA GLU A 154 12.99 11.28 9.85
C GLU A 154 12.26 12.43 10.56
N GLY A 155 12.75 12.83 11.75
CA GLY A 155 12.25 14.00 12.47
C GLY A 155 12.55 15.32 11.77
N GLY A 156 13.74 15.47 11.18
CA GLY A 156 14.12 16.65 10.41
C GLY A 156 13.31 16.77 9.11
N TRP A 157 13.08 15.66 8.41
CA TRP A 157 12.23 15.61 7.22
C TRP A 157 10.80 16.06 7.56
N CYS A 158 10.24 15.50 8.63
CA CYS A 158 8.91 15.84 9.08
C CYS A 158 8.78 17.30 9.52
N ALA A 159 9.73 17.81 10.31
CA ALA A 159 9.75 19.20 10.74
C ALA A 159 9.84 20.16 9.55
N LYS A 160 10.63 19.81 8.52
CA LYS A 160 10.70 20.59 7.28
C LYS A 160 9.37 20.55 6.53
N PHE A 161 8.72 19.40 6.41
CA PHE A 161 7.40 19.29 5.79
C PHE A 161 6.38 20.19 6.49
N HIS A 162 6.23 20.06 7.82
CA HIS A 162 5.29 20.83 8.63
C HIS A 162 5.54 22.35 8.62
N LYS A 163 6.75 22.81 8.30
CA LYS A 163 7.02 24.24 8.12
C LYS A 163 6.28 24.84 6.92
N TYR A 164 6.04 24.05 5.87
CA TYR A 164 5.39 24.50 4.64
C TYR A 164 3.95 23.99 4.51
N PHE A 165 3.65 22.82 5.07
CA PHE A 165 2.32 22.24 4.98
C PHE A 165 2.02 21.36 6.20
N SER A 166 0.98 21.70 6.95
CA SER A 166 0.74 21.12 8.28
C SER A 166 0.13 19.71 8.26
N ASN A 167 -0.66 19.39 7.24
CA ASN A 167 -1.52 18.20 7.27
C ASN A 167 -0.98 17.10 6.33
N VAL A 168 0.22 16.58 6.63
CA VAL A 168 0.79 15.46 5.86
C VAL A 168 0.34 14.11 6.42
N ILE A 169 -0.09 13.23 5.54
CA ILE A 169 -0.44 11.83 5.80
C ILE A 169 0.59 10.95 5.07
N ILE A 170 1.21 10.01 5.78
CA ILE A 170 2.35 9.26 5.24
C ILE A 170 2.06 7.77 5.06
N LEU A 171 2.73 7.17 4.09
CA LEU A 171 2.78 5.74 3.83
C LEU A 171 4.23 5.35 3.57
N ALA A 172 4.64 4.14 3.93
CA ALA A 172 5.96 3.60 3.60
C ALA A 172 6.09 3.23 2.13
N GLY A 173 7.28 3.47 1.57
CA GLY A 173 7.83 2.84 0.38
C GLY A 173 8.95 1.89 0.75
N ASN A 174 9.63 1.33 -0.25
CA ASN A 174 10.75 0.40 -0.01
C ASN A 174 11.90 1.08 0.74
N HIS A 175 12.12 2.38 0.55
CA HIS A 175 13.16 3.14 1.26
C HIS A 175 12.80 3.47 2.73
N ASP A 176 11.59 3.17 3.21
CA ASP A 176 11.16 3.51 4.57
C ASP A 176 11.11 2.28 5.51
N THR A 177 11.54 1.12 5.04
CA THR A 177 11.40 -0.17 5.74
C THR A 177 12.47 -0.42 6.81
N GLY A 178 13.48 0.45 6.88
CA GLY A 178 14.72 0.25 7.64
C GLY A 178 15.68 -0.79 7.04
N ALA A 179 15.45 -1.17 5.78
CA ALA A 179 16.36 -2.05 5.04
C ALA A 179 17.71 -1.39 4.72
N PHE A 180 18.66 -2.20 4.23
CA PHE A 180 19.99 -1.77 3.81
C PHE A 180 19.94 -1.13 2.40
N PRO A 181 20.76 -0.09 2.09
CA PRO A 181 21.81 0.51 2.93
C PRO A 181 21.26 1.15 4.20
N PRO A 182 21.98 1.06 5.34
CA PRO A 182 21.49 1.62 6.59
C PRO A 182 21.22 3.11 6.40
N GLY A 183 20.04 3.52 6.87
CA GLY A 183 19.65 4.92 6.88
C GLY A 183 19.01 5.39 5.58
N GLU A 184 18.12 4.61 4.95
CA GLU A 184 17.13 5.08 3.95
C GLU A 184 15.84 5.62 4.62
N GLY A 185 15.51 5.11 5.80
CA GLY A 185 14.40 5.60 6.62
C GLY A 185 13.74 4.47 7.40
N SER A 186 13.11 4.82 8.54
CA SER A 186 12.26 3.90 9.30
C SER A 186 10.85 4.48 9.41
N ILE A 187 9.85 3.76 8.88
CA ILE A 187 8.45 4.16 8.99
C ILE A 187 8.00 4.28 10.45
N ASN A 188 8.58 3.48 11.36
CA ASN A 188 8.28 3.57 12.79
C ASN A 188 8.79 4.91 13.38
N ASN A 189 9.90 5.45 12.87
CA ASN A 189 10.36 6.80 13.23
C ASN A 189 9.54 7.89 12.52
N PHE A 190 9.25 7.73 11.23
CA PHE A 190 8.43 8.71 10.51
C PHE A 190 7.07 8.89 11.14
N THR A 191 6.35 7.82 11.46
CA THR A 191 5.02 7.89 12.09
C THR A 191 5.07 8.49 13.50
N LYS A 192 6.20 8.38 14.20
CA LYS A 192 6.43 9.06 15.48
C LYS A 192 6.58 10.58 15.31
N TYR A 193 7.31 11.04 14.29
CA TYR A 193 7.58 12.47 14.09
C TYR A 193 6.52 13.18 13.24
N CYS A 194 5.91 12.45 12.31
CA CYS A 194 4.80 12.83 11.43
C CYS A 194 3.56 12.00 11.78
N PRO A 195 2.99 12.16 12.99
CA PRO A 195 1.75 11.46 13.35
C PRO A 195 0.60 11.91 12.45
N PHE A 196 -0.44 11.09 12.37
CA PHE A 196 -1.64 11.45 11.60
C PHE A 196 -2.20 12.82 12.03
N PRO A 197 -2.54 13.73 11.09
CA PRO A 197 -2.92 15.10 11.42
C PRO A 197 -4.20 15.18 12.28
N THR A 198 -4.06 15.68 13.51
CA THR A 198 -5.17 15.82 14.45
C THR A 198 -6.20 16.87 14.03
N SER A 199 -5.79 17.82 13.19
CA SER A 199 -6.63 18.85 12.56
C SER A 199 -7.76 18.27 11.71
N LEU A 200 -7.56 17.08 11.11
CA LEU A 200 -8.57 16.39 10.29
C LEU A 200 -9.69 15.76 11.13
N ARG A 201 -9.46 15.59 12.45
CA ARG A 201 -10.44 15.08 13.43
C ARG A 201 -11.09 13.74 13.03
N THR A 202 -10.44 12.96 12.18
CA THR A 202 -10.95 11.66 11.72
C THR A 202 -10.21 10.52 12.42
N PRO A 203 -10.91 9.44 12.83
CA PRO A 203 -10.24 8.24 13.35
C PRO A 203 -9.48 7.51 12.25
N VAL A 204 -8.35 6.92 12.62
CA VAL A 204 -7.54 6.04 11.76
C VAL A 204 -7.73 4.60 12.21
N PHE A 205 -7.98 3.70 11.27
CA PHE A 205 -8.16 2.27 11.52
C PHE A 205 -7.03 1.48 10.88
N GLY A 206 -6.32 0.67 11.67
CA GLY A 206 -5.15 -0.09 11.21
C GLY A 206 -3.83 0.49 11.73
N GLN A 207 -2.73 0.13 11.08
CA GLN A 207 -1.39 0.57 11.43
C GLN A 207 -0.96 1.73 10.52
N TYR A 208 -1.02 2.94 11.07
CA TYR A 208 -0.61 4.16 10.37
C TYR A 208 0.82 4.02 9.81
N GLY A 209 1.02 4.50 8.58
CA GLY A 209 2.26 4.35 7.82
C GLY A 209 2.43 3.02 7.08
N LYS A 210 1.59 1.98 7.33
CA LYS A 210 1.76 0.64 6.71
C LYS A 210 0.49 0.10 6.06
N GLN A 211 -0.56 -0.09 6.85
CA GLN A 211 -1.84 -0.59 6.37
C GLN A 211 -2.96 0.00 7.23
N TYR A 212 -3.68 0.97 6.69
CA TYR A 212 -4.69 1.70 7.44
C TYR A 212 -5.71 2.36 6.53
N TYR A 213 -6.85 2.77 7.08
CA TYR A 213 -7.80 3.63 6.38
C TYR A 213 -8.35 4.72 7.28
N PHE A 214 -8.89 5.76 6.66
CA PHE A 214 -9.71 6.78 7.31
C PHE A 214 -10.77 7.29 6.34
N ASP A 215 -11.85 7.84 6.90
CA ASP A 215 -12.93 8.46 6.14
C ASP A 215 -12.84 9.99 6.25
N PHE A 216 -13.07 10.70 5.16
CA PHE A 216 -13.02 12.17 5.16
C PHE A 216 -14.12 12.80 4.28
N PRO A 217 -14.77 13.88 4.73
CA PRO A 217 -14.74 14.44 6.10
C PRO A 217 -15.23 13.45 7.17
N ARG A 218 -14.93 13.70 8.45
CA ARG A 218 -15.31 12.79 9.56
C ARG A 218 -16.83 12.51 9.62
N THR A 219 -17.65 13.53 9.33
CA THR A 219 -19.11 13.44 9.32
C THR A 219 -19.58 13.48 7.87
N ASN A 220 -20.45 12.54 7.48
CA ASN A 220 -20.92 12.37 6.10
C ASN A 220 -19.75 12.28 5.11
N PRO A 221 -18.89 11.24 5.24
CA PRO A 221 -17.66 11.15 4.47
C PRO A 221 -17.96 11.11 2.96
N LEU A 222 -17.14 11.85 2.22
CA LEU A 222 -17.14 11.82 0.75
C LEU A 222 -16.21 10.73 0.24
N ALA A 223 -15.10 10.47 0.94
CA ALA A 223 -14.12 9.49 0.53
C ALA A 223 -13.65 8.61 1.69
N ARG A 224 -13.42 7.32 1.39
CA ARG A 224 -12.57 6.43 2.18
C ARG A 224 -11.19 6.38 1.54
N PHE A 225 -10.16 6.71 2.30
CA PHE A 225 -8.77 6.52 1.90
C PHE A 225 -8.22 5.25 2.53
N ILE A 226 -7.70 4.33 1.72
CA ILE A 226 -7.12 3.06 2.17
C ILE A 226 -5.66 3.01 1.74
N PHE A 227 -4.74 2.81 2.68
CA PHE A 227 -3.31 2.79 2.46
C PHE A 227 -2.79 1.37 2.62
N LEU A 228 -2.02 0.89 1.65
CA LEU A 228 -1.49 -0.48 1.60
C LEU A 228 0.02 -0.47 1.39
N SER A 229 0.68 -1.59 1.70
CA SER A 229 2.12 -1.77 1.55
C SER A 229 2.48 -3.08 0.86
N PRO A 230 1.93 -3.35 -0.35
CA PRO A 230 2.23 -4.60 -1.04
C PRO A 230 3.72 -4.70 -1.37
N ASP A 231 4.25 -5.89 -1.14
CA ASP A 231 5.66 -6.24 -1.37
C ASP A 231 6.68 -5.38 -0.61
N LEU A 232 6.32 -4.95 0.61
CA LEU A 232 7.28 -4.34 1.53
C LEU A 232 7.71 -5.32 2.62
N VAL A 233 9.02 -5.44 2.84
CA VAL A 233 9.61 -6.21 3.94
C VAL A 233 10.08 -5.24 5.01
N TYR A 234 9.38 -5.19 6.14
CA TYR A 234 9.68 -4.26 7.23
C TYR A 234 10.78 -4.81 8.13
N VAL A 235 12.04 -4.45 7.83
CA VAL A 235 13.19 -4.79 8.68
C VAL A 235 13.05 -4.20 10.08
N VAL A 236 12.39 -3.05 10.20
CA VAL A 236 12.04 -2.40 11.49
C VAL A 236 11.02 -3.18 12.33
N ASP A 237 10.37 -4.21 11.77
CA ASP A 237 9.43 -5.09 12.44
C ASP A 237 9.83 -6.56 12.23
N ASP A 238 11.07 -6.90 12.57
CA ASP A 238 11.60 -8.27 12.53
C ASP A 238 11.53 -8.94 11.14
N GLY A 239 11.50 -8.15 10.06
CA GLY A 239 11.47 -8.64 8.69
C GLY A 239 10.09 -9.09 8.21
N GLU A 240 9.00 -8.58 8.80
CA GLU A 240 7.65 -8.91 8.36
C GLU A 240 7.42 -8.49 6.89
N HIS A 241 7.02 -9.44 6.04
CA HIS A 241 6.69 -9.20 4.63
C HIS A 241 5.19 -8.99 4.43
N TYR A 242 4.83 -7.82 3.91
CA TYR A 242 3.45 -7.46 3.61
C TYR A 242 3.07 -7.95 2.21
N THR A 243 2.57 -9.17 2.14
CA THR A 243 2.00 -9.74 0.92
C THR A 243 0.48 -9.61 0.90
N TYR A 244 -0.08 -9.49 -0.31
CA TYR A 244 -1.51 -9.31 -0.57
C TYR A 244 -1.99 -10.37 -1.56
N ASN A 245 -1.46 -11.59 -1.43
CA ASN A 245 -1.91 -12.71 -2.24
C ASN A 245 -3.39 -12.98 -1.96
N VAL A 246 -4.14 -13.49 -2.94
CA VAL A 246 -5.55 -13.84 -2.76
C VAL A 246 -5.75 -14.67 -1.49
N ASN A 247 -6.74 -14.30 -0.69
CA ASN A 247 -7.10 -14.91 0.61
C ASN A 247 -6.07 -14.75 1.75
N SER A 248 -4.98 -14.00 1.56
CA SER A 248 -4.12 -13.61 2.67
C SER A 248 -4.87 -12.68 3.64
N THR A 249 -4.41 -12.60 4.90
CA THR A 249 -5.03 -11.73 5.91
C THR A 249 -5.09 -10.27 5.47
N ARG A 250 -4.03 -9.77 4.83
CA ARG A 250 -3.96 -8.38 4.36
C ARG A 250 -4.85 -8.12 3.16
N TYR A 251 -4.93 -9.08 2.22
CA TYR A 251 -5.88 -9.03 1.11
C TYR A 251 -7.33 -8.97 1.61
N LEU A 252 -7.71 -9.85 2.53
CA LEU A 252 -9.07 -9.91 3.07
C LEU A 252 -9.40 -8.67 3.92
N TRP A 253 -8.41 -8.12 4.63
CA TRP A 253 -8.57 -6.84 5.33
C TRP A 253 -8.86 -5.71 4.34
N THR A 254 -8.13 -5.64 3.22
CA THR A 254 -8.35 -4.63 2.18
C THR A 254 -9.74 -4.77 1.57
N GLN A 255 -10.14 -5.99 1.19
CA GLN A 255 -11.47 -6.27 0.66
C GLN A 255 -12.55 -5.79 1.64
N SER A 256 -12.42 -6.15 2.93
CA SER A 256 -13.39 -5.73 3.94
C SER A 256 -13.44 -4.21 4.14
N ALA A 257 -12.31 -3.51 4.07
CA ALA A 257 -12.27 -2.05 4.17
C ALA A 257 -13.00 -1.37 2.99
N ILE A 258 -12.92 -1.96 1.79
CA ILE A 258 -13.65 -1.49 0.60
C ILE A 258 -15.15 -1.79 0.74
N ASP A 259 -15.51 -3.04 1.06
CA ASP A 259 -16.90 -3.48 1.26
C ASP A 259 -17.63 -2.62 2.29
N GLN A 260 -16.96 -2.29 3.39
CA GLN A 260 -17.52 -1.44 4.44
C GLN A 260 -17.78 -0.01 3.95
N ALA A 261 -16.97 0.54 3.04
CA ALA A 261 -17.21 1.86 2.47
C ALA A 261 -18.44 1.87 1.56
N HIS A 262 -18.55 0.85 0.69
CA HIS A 262 -19.71 0.67 -0.17
C HIS A 262 -20.99 0.46 0.64
N ALA A 263 -20.95 -0.38 1.67
CA ALA A 263 -22.09 -0.62 2.56
C ALA A 263 -22.51 0.64 3.33
N ALA A 264 -21.57 1.52 3.65
CA ALA A 264 -21.83 2.81 4.29
C ALA A 264 -22.27 3.91 3.29
N GLY A 265 -22.29 3.62 1.98
CA GLY A 265 -22.66 4.59 0.96
C GLY A 265 -21.64 5.72 0.77
N ILE A 266 -20.38 5.50 1.13
CA ILE A 266 -19.31 6.48 0.93
C ILE A 266 -19.09 6.68 -0.58
N PRO A 267 -19.19 7.91 -1.10
CA PRO A 267 -19.18 8.14 -2.55
C PRO A 267 -17.91 7.70 -3.28
N TRP A 268 -16.75 7.81 -2.65
CA TRP A 268 -15.44 7.54 -3.26
C TRP A 268 -14.62 6.59 -2.41
N VAL A 269 -14.05 5.56 -3.04
CA VAL A 269 -13.00 4.72 -2.45
C VAL A 269 -11.69 5.01 -3.16
N ILE A 270 -10.71 5.50 -2.41
CA ILE A 270 -9.39 5.90 -2.91
C ILE A 270 -8.35 5.02 -2.22
N VAL A 271 -7.54 4.31 -3.00
CA VAL A 271 -6.54 3.37 -2.48
C VAL A 271 -5.15 3.86 -2.85
N ALA A 272 -4.26 4.01 -1.87
CA ALA A 272 -2.90 4.46 -2.06
C ALA A 272 -1.89 3.38 -1.65
N PHE A 273 -0.89 3.13 -2.48
CA PHE A 273 0.25 2.29 -2.13
C PHE A 273 1.47 2.62 -2.99
N HIS A 274 2.67 2.45 -2.45
CA HIS A 274 3.88 2.97 -3.08
C HIS A 274 4.22 2.26 -4.42
N LYS A 275 4.55 0.97 -4.36
CA LYS A 275 4.91 0.16 -5.53
C LYS A 275 3.71 -0.05 -6.45
N SER A 276 3.86 0.25 -7.75
CA SER A 276 2.83 -0.01 -8.76
C SER A 276 2.92 -1.43 -9.31
N CYS A 277 1.79 -2.00 -9.74
CA CYS A 277 1.84 -3.23 -10.55
C CYS A 277 2.08 -2.90 -12.04
N ILE A 278 1.31 -1.95 -12.58
CA ILE A 278 1.49 -1.46 -13.94
C ILE A 278 2.17 -0.08 -13.88
N ALA A 279 3.20 0.09 -14.69
CA ALA A 279 3.92 1.34 -14.94
C ALA A 279 4.65 1.19 -16.27
N ALA A 280 4.84 2.28 -17.02
CA ALA A 280 5.59 2.27 -18.26
C ALA A 280 7.06 2.65 -18.00
N GLY A 281 7.79 1.81 -17.27
CA GLY A 281 9.12 2.15 -16.77
C GLY A 281 9.87 0.99 -16.11
N GLU A 282 10.71 1.31 -15.13
CA GLU A 282 11.69 0.39 -14.55
C GLU A 282 11.07 -0.72 -13.68
N HIS A 283 9.89 -0.49 -13.10
CA HIS A 283 9.33 -1.33 -12.05
C HIS A 283 8.16 -2.21 -12.55
N ALA A 284 8.47 -3.41 -13.04
CA ALA A 284 7.47 -4.30 -13.62
C ALA A 284 6.78 -5.21 -12.58
N CYS A 285 5.67 -4.73 -12.02
CA CYS A 285 4.72 -5.46 -11.16
C CYS A 285 5.31 -6.26 -9.97
N GLU A 286 6.14 -5.62 -9.15
CA GLU A 286 6.69 -6.24 -7.94
C GLU A 286 5.62 -6.67 -6.93
N THR A 287 4.50 -5.93 -6.87
CA THR A 287 3.39 -6.25 -5.97
C THR A 287 2.66 -7.56 -6.29
N GLY A 288 2.91 -8.12 -7.49
CA GLY A 288 2.04 -9.09 -8.13
C GLY A 288 0.69 -8.49 -8.53
N THR A 289 -0.11 -9.28 -9.26
CA THR A 289 -1.37 -8.83 -9.85
C THR A 289 -2.57 -8.91 -8.88
N ASP A 290 -2.44 -9.66 -7.79
CA ASP A 290 -3.57 -10.03 -6.93
C ASP A 290 -4.27 -8.82 -6.30
N ILE A 291 -3.49 -7.89 -5.75
CA ILE A 291 -4.05 -6.70 -5.11
C ILE A 291 -4.67 -5.76 -6.14
N LEU A 292 -4.00 -5.48 -7.27
CA LEU A 292 -4.58 -4.65 -8.33
C LEU A 292 -5.88 -5.26 -8.87
N ASN A 293 -5.91 -6.58 -9.08
CA ASN A 293 -7.11 -7.27 -9.54
C ASN A 293 -8.23 -7.33 -8.48
N LEU A 294 -7.93 -7.28 -7.18
CA LEU A 294 -8.95 -7.01 -6.16
C LEU A 294 -9.54 -5.62 -6.36
N LEU A 295 -8.72 -4.58 -6.47
CA LEU A 295 -9.20 -3.19 -6.59
C LEU A 295 -10.06 -2.98 -7.84
N LEU A 296 -9.72 -3.63 -8.97
CA LEU A 296 -10.52 -3.62 -10.19
C LEU A 296 -11.88 -4.34 -9.99
N ARG A 297 -11.89 -5.51 -9.33
CA ARG A 297 -13.13 -6.28 -9.08
C ARG A 297 -14.07 -5.55 -8.13
N GLU A 298 -13.52 -4.93 -7.10
CA GLU A 298 -14.28 -4.14 -6.13
C GLU A 298 -14.64 -2.75 -6.67
N LYS A 299 -14.20 -2.38 -7.88
CA LYS A 299 -14.49 -1.09 -8.53
C LYS A 299 -14.16 0.11 -7.66
N VAL A 300 -12.98 0.08 -7.04
CA VAL A 300 -12.37 1.27 -6.42
C VAL A 300 -12.33 2.41 -7.45
N ASP A 301 -12.51 3.65 -7.02
CA ASP A 301 -12.63 4.78 -7.95
C ASP A 301 -11.27 5.32 -8.40
N LEU A 302 -10.31 5.40 -7.48
CA LEU A 302 -9.00 5.99 -7.72
C LEU A 302 -7.90 5.18 -7.02
N ILE A 303 -6.86 4.82 -7.75
CA ILE A 303 -5.67 4.15 -7.24
C ILE A 303 -4.50 5.11 -7.36
N LEU A 304 -3.80 5.37 -6.26
CA LEU A 304 -2.67 6.29 -6.18
C LEU A 304 -1.38 5.52 -5.91
N ASN A 305 -0.47 5.56 -6.87
CA ASN A 305 0.85 4.94 -6.77
C ASN A 305 1.97 5.96 -6.91
N ALA A 306 3.19 5.49 -6.63
CA ALA A 306 4.42 6.26 -6.77
C ALA A 306 5.51 5.31 -7.28
N HIS A 307 6.73 5.36 -6.73
CA HIS A 307 7.84 4.44 -7.00
C HIS A 307 8.51 4.62 -8.36
N THR A 308 7.73 4.66 -9.44
CA THR A 308 8.23 5.14 -10.74
C THR A 308 8.29 6.65 -10.69
N HIS A 309 9.46 7.25 -10.94
CA HIS A 309 9.65 8.70 -10.78
C HIS A 309 9.14 9.50 -11.97
N ASN A 310 7.87 9.38 -12.27
CA ASN A 310 7.20 10.12 -13.32
C ASN A 310 5.73 10.30 -12.93
N TYR A 311 4.97 10.95 -13.83
CA TYR A 311 3.52 10.94 -13.75
C TYR A 311 2.98 10.03 -14.86
N GLU A 312 2.06 9.14 -14.49
CA GLU A 312 1.32 8.30 -15.44
C GLU A 312 -0.13 8.17 -14.96
N ARG A 313 -1.09 8.52 -15.82
CA ARG A 313 -2.53 8.33 -15.55
C ARG A 313 -3.10 7.31 -16.50
N SER A 314 -3.72 6.27 -15.95
CA SER A 314 -4.26 5.17 -16.72
C SER A 314 -5.50 5.57 -17.51
N ASN A 315 -5.84 4.79 -18.53
CA ASN A 315 -7.22 4.65 -18.98
C ASN A 315 -8.11 4.18 -17.80
N GLN A 316 -9.44 4.24 -17.92
CA GLN A 316 -10.30 3.63 -16.90
C GLN A 316 -10.27 2.10 -17.05
N LEU A 317 -9.89 1.43 -15.96
CA LEU A 317 -9.67 0.00 -15.96
C LEU A 317 -10.81 -0.75 -15.29
N ALA A 318 -11.15 -1.94 -15.79
CA ALA A 318 -12.12 -2.82 -15.14
C ALA A 318 -11.88 -4.28 -15.51
N VAL A 319 -12.41 -5.19 -14.68
CA VAL A 319 -12.66 -6.58 -15.12
C VAL A 319 -13.88 -6.58 -16.04
N THR A 320 -13.74 -7.22 -17.19
CA THR A 320 -14.78 -7.35 -18.22
C THR A 320 -14.83 -8.80 -18.74
N ASP A 321 -15.79 -9.13 -19.60
CA ASP A 321 -15.83 -10.45 -20.25
C ASP A 321 -14.57 -10.73 -21.09
N SER A 322 -13.89 -9.68 -21.57
CA SER A 322 -12.62 -9.74 -22.31
C SER A 322 -11.37 -9.52 -21.45
N CYS A 323 -11.55 -9.26 -20.16
CA CYS A 323 -10.46 -9.06 -19.20
C CYS A 323 -10.82 -9.66 -17.84
N ALA A 324 -10.28 -10.84 -17.54
CA ALA A 324 -10.40 -11.46 -16.21
C ALA A 324 -9.57 -10.75 -15.12
N GLY A 325 -8.75 -9.77 -15.51
CA GLY A 325 -7.83 -9.02 -14.65
C GLY A 325 -6.54 -8.70 -15.39
N ILE A 326 -5.77 -7.76 -14.85
CA ILE A 326 -4.41 -7.43 -15.29
C ILE A 326 -3.53 -8.66 -15.16
N GLN A 327 -2.75 -8.92 -16.20
CA GLN A 327 -1.81 -10.04 -16.28
C GLN A 327 -0.38 -9.52 -16.27
N LEU A 328 0.53 -10.34 -15.74
CA LEU A 328 1.93 -9.99 -15.67
C LEU A 328 2.54 -9.88 -17.09
N HIS A 329 3.30 -8.81 -17.32
CA HIS A 329 4.02 -8.48 -18.55
C HIS A 329 3.16 -8.51 -19.82
N SER A 330 1.90 -8.09 -19.71
CA SER A 330 0.96 -8.16 -20.84
C SER A 330 0.02 -6.97 -20.86
N TYR A 331 -0.24 -6.49 -22.08
CA TYR A 331 -1.30 -5.55 -22.38
C TYR A 331 -2.56 -6.28 -22.83
N ASN A 332 -3.69 -5.98 -22.18
CA ASN A 332 -5.01 -6.41 -22.61
C ASN A 332 -5.95 -5.20 -22.71
N ALA A 333 -6.22 -4.75 -23.93
CA ALA A 333 -7.16 -3.66 -24.22
C ALA A 333 -8.57 -3.94 -23.69
N GLY A 334 -8.96 -5.21 -23.52
CA GLY A 334 -10.25 -5.59 -22.93
C GLY A 334 -10.43 -5.16 -21.47
N CYS A 335 -9.34 -4.76 -20.79
CA CYS A 335 -9.42 -4.19 -19.44
C CYS A 335 -9.74 -2.68 -19.45
N ILE A 336 -9.76 -2.03 -20.62
CA ILE A 336 -10.04 -0.60 -20.75
C ILE A 336 -11.53 -0.42 -21.05
N VAL A 337 -12.24 0.29 -20.18
CA VAL A 337 -13.67 0.63 -20.36
C VAL A 337 -13.89 2.08 -20.77
N HIS A 338 -12.88 2.93 -20.64
CA HIS A 338 -12.87 4.31 -21.11
C HIS A 338 -11.43 4.78 -21.32
N ASP A 339 -11.12 5.41 -22.46
CA ASP A 339 -9.75 5.81 -22.81
C ASP A 339 -9.31 7.18 -22.23
N GLY A 340 -10.27 7.95 -21.69
CA GLY A 340 -10.00 9.25 -21.07
C GLY A 340 -9.55 10.32 -22.05
N ALA A 341 -9.70 10.10 -23.37
CA ALA A 341 -9.26 11.02 -24.41
C ALA A 341 -10.01 12.37 -24.38
N ASP A 342 -11.22 12.40 -23.82
CA ASP A 342 -12.03 13.61 -23.59
C ASP A 342 -11.77 14.28 -22.23
N GLY A 343 -10.79 13.79 -21.47
CA GLY A 343 -10.46 14.27 -20.13
C GLY A 343 -11.46 13.85 -19.05
N LYS A 344 -12.33 12.86 -19.31
CA LYS A 344 -13.34 12.40 -18.36
C LYS A 344 -13.30 10.89 -18.18
N TYR A 345 -13.91 10.46 -17.08
CA TYR A 345 -14.12 9.06 -16.73
C TYR A 345 -15.49 8.87 -16.09
N GLN A 346 -16.03 7.66 -16.17
CA GLN A 346 -17.36 7.36 -15.68
C GLN A 346 -17.30 6.82 -14.25
N ARG A 347 -17.89 7.54 -13.29
CA ARG A 347 -18.00 7.07 -11.90
C ARG A 347 -18.61 5.66 -11.84
N GLY A 348 -18.00 4.77 -11.05
CA GLY A 348 -18.45 3.40 -10.84
C GLY A 348 -18.16 2.41 -11.98
N ALA A 349 -17.48 2.83 -13.05
CA ALA A 349 -17.07 1.93 -14.13
C ALA A 349 -15.76 1.18 -13.83
N GLY A 350 -15.03 1.56 -12.78
CA GLY A 350 -13.75 0.98 -12.37
C GLY A 350 -12.69 2.06 -12.10
N PRO A 351 -11.51 1.68 -11.59
CA PRO A 351 -10.52 2.65 -11.17
C PRO A 351 -9.85 3.38 -12.34
N VAL A 352 -9.47 4.62 -12.05
CA VAL A 352 -8.32 5.26 -12.70
C VAL A 352 -7.12 5.09 -11.76
N LEU A 353 -5.98 4.67 -12.30
CA LEU A 353 -4.70 4.56 -11.59
C LEU A 353 -3.82 5.75 -11.97
N VAL A 354 -3.27 6.41 -10.96
CA VAL A 354 -2.34 7.53 -11.13
C VAL A 354 -1.03 7.22 -10.41
N ILE A 355 0.05 7.13 -11.17
CA ILE A 355 1.42 7.13 -10.68
C ILE A 355 1.88 8.59 -10.58
N GLN A 356 2.43 8.95 -9.45
CA GLN A 356 2.84 10.33 -9.13
C GLN A 356 4.10 10.30 -8.24
N GLY A 357 5.14 9.60 -8.71
CA GLY A 357 6.47 9.58 -8.07
C GLY A 357 7.28 10.85 -8.33
N THR A 358 6.60 11.99 -8.37
CA THR A 358 7.15 13.28 -8.79
C THR A 358 7.52 14.18 -7.61
N GLY A 359 7.48 13.66 -6.38
CA GLY A 359 7.56 14.46 -5.16
C GLY A 359 8.90 15.17 -4.94
N GLY A 360 9.98 14.74 -5.59
CA GLY A 360 11.26 15.45 -5.50
C GLY A 360 12.48 14.68 -5.99
N ARG A 361 12.38 13.36 -6.19
CA ARG A 361 13.39 12.58 -6.91
C ARG A 361 13.46 13.01 -8.38
N ALA A 362 14.62 12.80 -9.00
CA ALA A 362 14.80 13.08 -10.43
C ALA A 362 13.85 12.20 -11.24
N LEU A 363 13.27 12.79 -12.29
CA LEU A 363 12.29 12.07 -13.10
C LEU A 363 12.94 10.96 -13.93
N ASP A 364 12.17 9.92 -14.20
CA ASP A 364 12.51 8.81 -15.10
C ASP A 364 11.91 9.03 -16.49
N VAL A 365 12.30 8.18 -17.45
CA VAL A 365 11.74 8.14 -18.80
C VAL A 365 10.42 7.36 -18.82
N PHE A 366 9.48 7.73 -19.69
CA PHE A 366 8.33 6.89 -20.01
C PHE A 366 8.69 5.91 -21.13
N ASN A 367 8.71 4.62 -20.84
CA ASN A 367 9.06 3.60 -21.81
C ASN A 367 7.84 3.18 -22.65
N LYS A 368 7.70 3.75 -23.85
CA LYS A 368 6.62 3.40 -24.81
C LYS A 368 6.67 1.95 -25.31
N ALA A 369 7.79 1.26 -25.15
CA ALA A 369 7.90 -0.16 -25.51
C ALA A 369 7.55 -1.09 -24.35
N ASP A 370 7.26 -0.54 -23.17
CA ASP A 370 6.87 -1.33 -22.01
C ASP A 370 5.54 -2.08 -22.28
N PRO A 371 5.41 -3.37 -21.87
CA PRO A 371 4.17 -4.13 -22.03
C PRO A 371 2.94 -3.52 -21.37
N TYR A 372 3.09 -2.59 -20.41
CA TYR A 372 1.99 -1.92 -19.75
C TYR A 372 1.70 -0.52 -20.29
N SER A 373 2.54 0.02 -21.19
CA SER A 373 2.41 1.38 -21.71
C SER A 373 1.03 1.68 -22.31
N GLY A 374 0.39 0.69 -22.95
CA GLY A 374 -0.95 0.81 -23.51
C GLY A 374 -2.06 1.03 -22.48
N TYR A 375 -1.81 0.81 -21.19
CA TYR A 375 -2.77 1.12 -20.13
C TYR A 375 -2.82 2.59 -19.77
N PHE A 376 -1.89 3.42 -20.23
CA PHE A 376 -1.79 4.83 -19.84
C PHE A 376 -2.36 5.79 -20.88
N ALA A 377 -3.24 6.68 -20.43
CA ALA A 377 -3.90 7.71 -21.23
C ALA A 377 -3.09 9.02 -21.26
N ALA A 378 -2.33 9.31 -20.20
CA ALA A 378 -1.46 10.48 -20.10
C ALA A 378 -0.20 10.15 -19.30
N HIS A 379 0.89 10.87 -19.59
CA HIS A 379 2.13 10.79 -18.82
C HIS A 379 2.89 12.11 -18.87
N MET A 380 3.79 12.29 -17.91
CA MET A 380 4.83 13.31 -17.90
C MET A 380 6.10 12.68 -17.34
N ALA A 381 7.18 12.79 -18.10
CA ALA A 381 8.48 12.15 -17.85
C ALA A 381 9.62 13.10 -18.27
N THR A 382 10.88 12.66 -18.14
CA THR A 382 12.07 13.49 -18.48
C THR A 382 12.07 14.13 -19.86
N ASP A 383 11.42 13.52 -20.85
CA ASP A 383 11.33 13.98 -22.24
C ASP A 383 10.09 14.84 -22.53
N THR A 384 9.25 15.09 -21.53
CA THR A 384 8.04 15.91 -21.67
C THR A 384 8.40 17.39 -21.56
N GLU A 385 7.96 18.20 -22.54
CA GLU A 385 8.12 19.66 -22.46
C GLU A 385 7.41 20.20 -21.22
N GLY A 386 8.11 20.98 -20.40
CA GLY A 386 7.57 21.50 -19.13
C GLY A 386 7.52 20.47 -17.99
N ALA A 387 8.16 19.30 -18.15
CA ALA A 387 8.27 18.32 -17.07
C ALA A 387 8.83 18.94 -15.79
N GLY A 388 8.24 18.55 -14.66
CA GLY A 388 8.58 19.09 -13.37
C GLY A 388 8.18 18.18 -12.23
N ILE A 389 8.89 18.33 -11.12
CA ILE A 389 8.54 17.72 -9.84
C ILE A 389 7.39 18.50 -9.18
N GLY A 390 6.61 17.83 -8.35
CA GLY A 390 5.47 18.44 -7.68
C GLY A 390 4.53 17.43 -7.04
N VAL A 391 3.27 17.83 -6.94
CA VAL A 391 2.16 17.00 -6.46
C VAL A 391 1.03 17.08 -7.46
N VAL A 392 0.23 16.01 -7.56
CA VAL A 392 -1.06 16.06 -8.25
C VAL A 392 -2.12 16.46 -7.24
N THR A 393 -3.01 17.38 -7.60
CA THR A 393 -4.07 17.85 -6.71
C THR A 393 -5.42 17.32 -7.13
N TYR A 394 -6.21 16.85 -6.18
CA TYR A 394 -7.52 16.27 -6.40
C TYR A 394 -8.58 17.05 -5.61
N LYS A 395 -9.56 17.58 -6.31
CA LYS A 395 -10.77 18.17 -5.72
C LYS A 395 -11.89 17.13 -5.73
N VAL A 396 -12.36 16.75 -4.55
CA VAL A 396 -13.35 15.71 -4.34
C VAL A 396 -14.69 16.34 -4.01
N TYR A 397 -15.68 16.09 -4.86
CA TYR A 397 -17.07 16.50 -4.70
C TYR A 397 -17.95 15.25 -4.53
N PRO A 398 -19.21 15.37 -4.06
CA PRO A 398 -20.10 14.21 -3.96
C PRO A 398 -20.32 13.45 -5.29
N ASP A 399 -20.19 14.12 -6.42
CA ASP A 399 -20.52 13.63 -7.75
C ASP A 399 -19.31 13.43 -8.69
N ARG A 400 -18.14 14.02 -8.38
CA ARG A 400 -16.91 13.87 -9.17
C ARG A 400 -15.61 14.05 -8.37
N ILE A 401 -14.52 13.51 -8.89
CA ILE A 401 -13.15 13.90 -8.53
C ILE A 401 -12.57 14.67 -9.74
N VAL A 402 -11.91 15.79 -9.48
CA VAL A 402 -11.21 16.59 -10.49
C VAL A 402 -9.73 16.59 -10.16
N GLU A 403 -8.92 16.13 -11.11
CA GLU A 403 -7.46 16.24 -11.06
C GLU A 403 -7.02 17.60 -11.62
N GLU A 404 -6.11 18.28 -10.92
CA GLU A 404 -5.54 19.60 -11.26
C GLU A 404 -4.02 19.60 -11.26
#